data_AF-A0AAD7JAV7-F1
#
_entry.id   AF-A0AAD7JAV7-F1
#
_cell.length_a   1.000
_cell.length_b   1.000
_cell.length_c   1.000
_cell.angle_alpha   90.00
_cell.angle_beta   90.00
_cell.angle_gamma   90.00
#
_symmetry.space_group_name_H-M   'P 1'
#
loop_
_entity.id
_entity.type
_entity.pdbx_description
1 polymer ?
#
loop_
_entity_poly.entity_id
_entity_poly.type
_entity_poly.pdbx_seq_one_letter_code
_entity_poly.pdbx_strand_id
1 'polypeptide(L)'
;IRAVPAIPPRGRSAGSPAVFDTALVIEDPSQYIPSSGIACLRPAQIRVLFKLPPQFGIYPHPLAYIEWFTPLNHPDPISGMYTTRRSTR
;
A
#
# COMPACT_ATOMS: atom_id res chain seq x y z
N ILE A 1 2.32 -3.89 -9.76
CA ILE A 1 2.17 -2.84 -8.75
C ILE A 1 2.05 -1.51 -9.45
N ARG A 2 0.95 -0.79 -9.22
CA ARG A 2 0.60 0.48 -9.86
C ARG A 2 0.44 1.57 -8.81
N ALA A 3 0.98 2.73 -9.12
CA ALA A 3 0.80 3.97 -8.37
C ALA A 3 0.70 5.12 -9.38
N VAL A 4 -0.46 5.22 -10.03
CA VAL A 4 -0.73 6.17 -11.11
C VAL A 4 -1.54 7.33 -10.54
N PRO A 5 -1.05 8.58 -10.59
CA PRO A 5 -1.82 9.73 -10.14
C PRO A 5 -3.00 10.01 -11.10
N ALA A 6 -3.99 10.75 -10.61
CA ALA A 6 -5.04 11.24 -11.48
C ALA A 6 -4.46 12.22 -12.51
N ILE A 7 -4.88 12.08 -13.76
CA ILE A 7 -4.54 13.00 -14.84
C ILE A 7 -5.80 13.80 -15.15
N PRO A 8 -5.79 15.13 -14.98
CA PRO A 8 -6.95 15.94 -15.32
C PRO A 8 -7.18 15.94 -16.84
N PRO A 9 -8.44 16.07 -17.30
CA PRO A 9 -8.72 16.23 -18.71
C PRO A 9 -8.04 17.50 -19.26
N ARG A 10 -7.56 17.44 -20.51
CA ARG A 10 -6.90 18.56 -21.18
C ARG A 10 -7.36 18.66 -22.63
N GLY A 11 -8.06 19.75 -22.96
CA GLY A 11 -8.62 19.96 -24.29
C GLY A 11 -9.64 18.86 -24.64
N ARG A 12 -9.40 18.14 -25.72
CA ARG A 12 -10.24 17.00 -26.16
C ARG A 12 -9.83 15.65 -25.56
N SER A 13 -8.73 15.59 -24.81
CA SER A 13 -8.29 14.35 -24.16
C SER A 13 -9.01 14.17 -22.84
N ALA A 14 -9.65 13.01 -22.68
CA ALA A 14 -10.22 12.59 -21.40
C ALA A 14 -9.11 12.43 -20.35
N GLY A 15 -9.41 12.85 -19.12
CA GLY A 15 -8.54 12.57 -17.99
C GLY A 15 -8.56 11.09 -17.60
N SER A 16 -7.73 10.73 -16.63
CA SER A 16 -7.75 9.39 -16.03
C SER A 16 -7.81 9.49 -14.50
N PRO A 17 -8.60 8.64 -13.84
CA PRO A 17 -8.61 8.58 -12.39
C PRO A 17 -7.27 8.04 -11.86
N ALA A 18 -7.00 8.30 -10.59
CA ALA A 18 -5.84 7.71 -9.92
C ALA A 18 -6.04 6.20 -9.69
N VAL A 19 -4.96 5.43 -9.79
CA VAL A 19 -4.95 3.99 -9.56
C VAL A 19 -3.79 3.63 -8.63
N PHE A 20 -4.13 3.11 -7.45
CA PHE A 20 -3.17 2.74 -6.42
C PHE A 20 -3.44 1.32 -5.96
N ASP A 21 -2.48 0.42 -6.20
CA ASP A 21 -2.57 -0.95 -5.72
C ASP A 21 -2.33 -1.02 -4.20
N THR A 22 -2.85 -2.07 -3.56
CA THR A 22 -2.64 -2.37 -2.14
C THR A 22 -1.72 -3.58 -2.00
N ALA A 23 -0.81 -3.53 -1.02
CA ALA A 23 0.06 -4.63 -0.66
C ALA A 23 -0.19 -5.07 0.79
N LEU A 24 0.02 -6.34 1.07
CA LEU A 24 0.16 -6.87 2.43
C LEU A 24 1.63 -6.85 2.79
N VAL A 25 1.98 -6.11 3.83
CA VAL A 25 3.37 -5.85 4.22
C VAL A 25 3.66 -6.51 5.56
N ILE A 26 4.82 -7.17 5.64
CA ILE A 26 5.40 -7.62 6.89
C ILE A 26 5.97 -6.37 7.59
N GLU A 27 5.28 -5.88 8.62
CA GLU A 27 5.73 -4.70 9.38
C GLU A 27 6.87 -5.05 10.34
N ASP A 28 6.72 -6.17 11.06
CA ASP A 28 7.74 -6.71 11.95
C ASP A 28 8.13 -8.14 11.53
N PRO A 29 9.32 -8.33 10.93
CA PRO A 29 9.80 -9.65 10.53
C PRO A 29 9.92 -10.65 11.69
N SER A 30 10.12 -10.18 12.93
CA SER A 30 10.23 -11.06 14.10
C SER A 30 8.90 -11.67 14.52
N GLN A 31 7.79 -11.01 14.18
CA GLN A 31 6.42 -11.47 14.45
C GLN A 31 5.79 -12.20 13.26
N TYR A 32 6.48 -12.24 12.13
CA TYR A 32 5.97 -12.89 10.92
C TYR A 32 6.07 -14.41 11.03
N ILE A 33 4.92 -15.08 10.93
CA ILE A 33 4.82 -16.53 10.92
C ILE A 33 4.37 -16.95 9.52
N PRO A 34 5.18 -17.66 8.72
CA PRO A 34 4.82 -18.02 7.34
C PRO A 34 3.49 -18.79 7.19
N SER A 35 3.08 -19.52 8.24
CA SER A 35 1.83 -20.29 8.27
C SER A 35 0.63 -19.53 8.84
N SER A 36 0.78 -18.28 9.32
CA SER A 36 -0.33 -17.49 9.90
C SER A 36 -1.21 -16.82 8.84
N GLY A 37 -0.96 -17.07 7.55
CA GLY A 37 -1.67 -16.45 6.45
C GLY A 37 -1.46 -14.93 6.46
N ILE A 38 -2.55 -14.18 6.60
CA ILE A 38 -2.51 -12.71 6.59
C ILE A 38 -2.53 -12.07 7.98
N ALA A 39 -2.60 -12.87 9.05
CA ALA A 39 -2.78 -12.35 10.41
C ALA A 39 -1.60 -11.50 10.90
N CYS A 40 -0.39 -11.74 10.39
CA CYS A 40 0.81 -10.98 10.73
C CYS A 40 1.16 -9.91 9.66
N LEU A 41 0.23 -9.59 8.75
CA LEU A 41 0.45 -8.65 7.66
C LEU A 41 -0.40 -7.41 7.85
N ARG A 42 0.17 -6.26 7.47
CA ARG A 42 -0.53 -4.99 7.48
C ARG A 42 -0.80 -4.52 6.06
N PRO A 43 -2.06 -4.21 5.70
CA PRO A 43 -2.37 -3.65 4.40
C PRO A 43 -1.83 -2.22 4.28
N ALA A 44 -1.27 -1.90 3.12
CA ALA A 44 -0.82 -0.56 2.77
C ALA A 44 -1.19 -0.23 1.32
N GLN A 45 -1.70 0.98 1.09
CA GLN A 45 -1.92 1.50 -0.27
C GLN A 45 -0.64 2.16 -0.77
N ILE A 46 -0.17 1.76 -1.95
CA ILE A 46 1.04 2.30 -2.55
C ILE A 46 0.70 3.58 -3.30
N ARG A 47 1.30 4.69 -2.89
CA ARG A 47 0.98 6.04 -3.42
C ARG A 47 2.01 6.51 -4.45
N VAL A 48 3.28 6.19 -4.25
CA VAL A 48 4.37 6.55 -5.17
C VAL A 48 5.41 5.46 -5.17
N LEU A 49 5.95 5.14 -6.36
CA LEU A 49 7.15 4.34 -6.53
C LEU A 49 8.25 5.23 -7.12
N PHE A 50 9.43 5.26 -6.51
CA PHE A 50 10.50 6.15 -6.94
C PHE A 50 11.88 5.55 -6.70
N LYS A 51 12.87 5.97 -7.50
CA LYS A 51 14.27 5.74 -7.19
C LYS A 51 14.75 6.85 -6.26
N LEU A 52 15.48 6.48 -5.21
CA LEU A 52 16.03 7.48 -4.30
C LEU A 52 17.03 8.37 -5.07
N PRO A 53 16.89 9.71 -5.02
CA PRO A 53 17.86 10.59 -5.66
C PRO A 53 19.28 10.35 -5.08
N PRO A 54 20.34 10.35 -5.91
CA PRO A 54 21.68 9.94 -5.48
C PRO A 54 22.24 10.75 -4.29
N GLN A 55 21.83 12.00 -4.14
CA GLN A 55 22.23 12.86 -3.02
C GLN A 55 21.75 12.37 -1.64
N PHE A 56 20.78 11.44 -1.59
CA PHE A 56 20.27 10.83 -0.36
C PHE A 56 20.76 9.39 -0.16
N GLY A 57 21.67 8.91 -1.01
CA GLY A 57 22.23 7.57 -0.98
C GLY A 57 21.81 6.71 -2.18
N ILE A 58 22.40 5.52 -2.25
CA ILE A 58 22.16 4.55 -3.33
C ILE A 58 21.42 3.37 -2.71
N TYR A 59 20.25 3.05 -3.26
CA TYR A 59 19.49 1.85 -2.90
C TYR A 59 19.39 0.90 -4.10
N PRO A 60 19.56 -0.42 -3.87
CA PRO A 60 19.51 -1.41 -4.96
C PRO A 60 18.09 -1.59 -5.54
N HIS A 61 17.06 -1.11 -4.85
CA HIS A 61 15.66 -1.28 -5.20
C HIS A 61 14.91 0.06 -5.20
N PRO A 62 13.86 0.21 -6.04
CA PRO A 62 12.94 1.33 -5.92
C PRO A 62 12.28 1.38 -4.54
N LEU A 63 12.05 2.58 -4.04
CA LEU A 63 11.34 2.83 -2.78
C LEU A 63 9.87 3.14 -3.05
N ALA A 64 9.04 2.90 -2.04
CA ALA A 64 7.61 3.18 -2.10
C ALA A 64 7.21 4.15 -0.98
N TYR A 65 6.42 5.17 -1.32
CA TYR A 65 5.63 5.90 -0.33
C TYR A 65 4.27 5.20 -0.22
N ILE A 66 3.89 4.85 1.00
CA ILE A 66 2.68 4.08 1.29
C ILE A 66 1.83 4.78 2.35
N GLU A 67 0.51 4.58 2.25
CA GLU A 67 -0.44 4.90 3.29
C GLU A 67 -0.87 3.62 4.00
N TRP A 68 -0.68 3.57 5.31
CA TRP A 68 -1.08 2.41 6.12
C TRP A 68 -2.59 2.35 6.33
N PHE A 69 -3.14 1.15 6.24
CA PHE A 69 -4.41 0.84 6.88
C PHE A 69 -4.17 0.41 8.34
N THR A 70 -5.23 0.32 9.13
CA THR A 70 -5.19 -0.34 10.45
C THR A 70 -4.80 -1.81 10.28
N PRO A 71 -4.13 -2.42 11.27
CA PRO A 71 -3.85 -3.86 11.27
C PRO A 71 -5.11 -4.70 11.04
N LEU A 72 -4.93 -5.87 10.44
CA LEU A 72 -6.00 -6.85 10.25
C LEU A 72 -6.33 -7.47 11.62
N ASN A 73 -7.49 -7.11 12.18
CA ASN A 73 -8.00 -7.70 13.41
C ASN A 73 -8.83 -8.94 13.09
N HIS A 74 -9.83 -9.29 13.89
CA HIS A 74 -10.71 -10.41 13.58
C HIS A 74 -11.57 -10.12 12.34
N PRO A 75 -11.82 -11.13 11.48
CA PRO A 75 -12.79 -10.99 10.40
C PRO A 75 -14.18 -10.73 10.97
N ASP A 76 -14.96 -9.93 10.25
CA ASP A 76 -16.36 -9.67 10.59
C ASP A 76 -17.14 -11.00 10.58
N PRO A 77 -17.92 -11.31 11.64
CA PRO A 77 -18.55 -12.63 11.81
C PRO A 77 -19.64 -12.94 10.77
N ILE A 78 -20.15 -11.94 10.06
CA ILE A 78 -21.22 -12.11 9.06
C ILE A 78 -20.62 -12.31 7.67
N SER A 79 -19.72 -11.42 7.26
CA SER A 79 -19.11 -11.44 5.93
C SER A 79 -17.89 -12.34 5.82
N GLY A 80 -17.26 -12.68 6.95
CA GLY A 80 -15.96 -13.37 6.99
C GLY A 80 -14.80 -12.50 6.52
N MET A 81 -15.03 -11.21 6.26
CA MET A 81 -14.04 -10.30 5.67
C MET A 81 -13.34 -9.47 6.76
N TYR A 82 -12.07 -9.16 6.53
CA TYR A 82 -11.35 -8.23 7.37
C TYR A 82 -11.74 -6.79 7.02
N THR A 83 -12.10 -6.02 8.03
CA THR A 83 -12.39 -4.59 7.88
C THR A 83 -11.19 -3.77 8.35
N THR A 84 -10.77 -2.80 7.54
CA THR A 84 -9.69 -1.87 7.90
C THR A 84 -10.09 -0.43 7.62
N ARG A 85 -9.43 0.50 8.29
CA ARG A 85 -9.55 1.95 8.05
C ARG A 85 -8.18 2.52 7.69
N ARG A 86 -8.10 3.71 7.09
CA ARG A 86 -6.79 4.39 6.99
C ARG A 86 -6.27 4.67 8.39
N SER A 87 -4.99 4.42 8.62
CA SER A 87 -4.33 4.83 9.84
C SER A 87 -4.29 6.35 9.85
N THR A 88 -4.92 6.96 10.84
CA THR A 88 -4.67 8.37 11.15
C THR A 88 -3.29 8.47 11.78
N ARG A 89 -2.52 9.46 11.36
CA ARG A 89 -1.27 9.81 12.03
C ARG A 89 -1.55 10.76 13.18
#